data_AF-A0A938INE4-F1
#
_entry.id   AF-A0A938INE4-F1
#
_cell.length_a   1.000
_cell.length_b   1.000
_cell.length_c   1.000
_cell.angle_alpha   90.00
_cell.angle_beta   90.00
_cell.angle_gamma   90.00
#
_symmetry.space_group_name_H-M   'P 1'
#
loop_
_entity.id
_entity.type
_entity.pdbx_description
1 polymer ?
#
loop_
_entity_poly.entity_id
_entity_poly.type
_entity_poly.pdbx_seq_one_letter_code
_entity_poly.pdbx_strand_id
1 'polypeptide(L)'
;MYRTFAVLFVLGASSSAYADPPAPPGPRPASVSPPTVMTHAKLSPEAREAEIARLRQLLFQRVTYPLRLRQLDSEIRIAEAEIRSLDRRVREHESISRPVTSHPFLIELESNKMRRLAAVERLDSLKRERLLLVQNYQIERRLRELEQQSP
;
A
#
# COMPACT_ATOMS: atom_id res chain seq x y z
N MET A 1 -40.15 16.08 -58.61
CA MET A 1 -39.35 17.32 -58.55
C MET A 1 -38.27 17.14 -57.50
N TYR A 2 -37.01 17.08 -57.93
CA TYR A 2 -35.83 16.92 -57.09
C TYR A 2 -35.46 18.26 -56.43
N ARG A 3 -35.03 18.22 -55.17
CA ARG A 3 -33.99 19.10 -54.66
C ARG A 3 -33.28 18.48 -53.45
N THR A 4 -32.25 17.73 -53.82
CA THR A 4 -31.13 17.26 -53.01
C THR A 4 -30.39 18.48 -52.43
N PHE A 5 -30.19 18.54 -51.12
CA PHE A 5 -29.14 19.35 -50.52
C PHE A 5 -28.13 18.40 -49.89
N ALA A 6 -27.03 18.20 -50.62
CA ALA A 6 -25.80 17.66 -50.10
C ALA A 6 -25.11 18.75 -49.29
N VAL A 7 -24.95 18.55 -47.99
CA VAL A 7 -24.00 19.32 -47.18
C VAL A 7 -22.81 18.40 -46.94
N LEU A 8 -21.75 18.66 -47.72
CA LEU A 8 -20.40 18.22 -47.45
C LEU A 8 -19.95 18.84 -46.12
N PHE A 9 -19.66 18.03 -45.11
CA PHE A 9 -18.76 18.42 -44.04
C PHE A 9 -17.44 17.66 -44.20
N VAL A 10 -16.43 18.44 -44.59
CA VAL A 10 -15.05 18.05 -44.76
C VAL A 10 -14.38 17.93 -43.39
N LEU A 11 -13.59 16.85 -43.28
CA LEU A 11 -12.47 16.58 -42.36
C LEU A 11 -12.12 17.67 -41.33
N GLY A 12 -12.22 17.27 -40.06
CA GLY A 12 -11.51 17.88 -38.93
C GLY A 12 -10.89 16.79 -38.07
N ALA A 13 -9.85 16.12 -38.57
CA ALA A 13 -8.99 15.26 -37.78
C ALA A 13 -8.08 16.14 -36.91
N SER A 14 -8.60 16.61 -35.78
CA SER A 14 -7.80 17.28 -34.76
C SER A 14 -7.20 16.23 -33.84
N SER A 15 -6.05 15.70 -34.28
CA SER A 15 -5.07 15.09 -33.40
C SER A 15 -4.73 16.06 -32.26
N SER A 16 -5.15 15.74 -31.04
CA SER A 16 -4.49 16.24 -29.84
C SER A 16 -4.36 15.10 -28.85
N ALA A 17 -3.44 14.20 -29.18
CA ALA A 17 -2.80 13.34 -28.19
C ALA A 17 -1.90 14.23 -27.34
N TYR A 18 -2.49 14.98 -26.40
CA TYR A 18 -1.75 15.51 -25.26
C TYR A 18 -1.52 14.33 -24.31
N ALA A 19 -0.52 13.52 -24.65
CA ALA A 19 0.08 12.62 -23.68
C ALA A 19 0.71 13.52 -22.60
N ASP A 20 0.24 13.38 -21.36
CA ASP A 20 0.86 14.05 -20.23
C ASP A 20 2.38 13.80 -20.25
N PRO A 21 3.23 14.82 -20.05
CA PRO A 21 4.66 14.59 -19.87
C PRO A 21 4.86 13.69 -18.65
N PRO A 22 5.74 12.67 -18.72
CA PRO A 22 6.05 11.86 -17.55
C PRO A 22 6.55 12.78 -16.43
N ALA A 23 5.91 12.67 -15.26
CA ALA A 23 6.32 13.41 -14.07
C ALA A 23 7.83 13.22 -13.84
N PRO A 24 8.58 14.27 -13.44
CA PRO A 24 9.98 14.12 -13.11
C PRO A 24 10.14 13.04 -12.04
N PRO A 25 11.16 12.18 -12.13
CA PRO A 25 11.39 11.15 -11.12
C PRO A 25 11.59 11.85 -9.78
N GLY A 26 10.62 11.70 -8.88
CA GLY A 26 10.75 12.15 -7.50
C GLY A 26 11.99 11.52 -6.84
N PRO A 27 12.50 12.10 -5.74
CA PRO A 27 13.61 11.52 -5.00
C PRO A 27 13.26 10.06 -4.68
N ARG A 28 14.07 9.13 -5.20
CA ARG A 28 13.93 7.71 -4.90
C ARG A 28 13.94 7.59 -3.38
N PRO A 29 12.97 6.89 -2.74
CA PRO A 29 13.09 6.59 -1.33
C PRO A 29 14.46 5.95 -1.15
N ALA A 30 15.25 6.49 -0.21
CA ALA A 30 16.56 5.97 0.13
C ALA A 30 16.44 4.45 0.14
N SER A 31 17.26 3.79 -0.69
CA SER A 31 17.28 2.34 -0.77
C SER A 31 17.40 1.81 0.64
N VAL A 32 16.29 1.35 1.20
CA VAL A 32 16.29 0.60 2.44
C VAL A 32 16.92 -0.69 2.01
N SER A 33 18.24 -0.76 2.16
CA SER A 33 19.01 -1.95 1.94
C SER A 33 18.27 -3.07 2.67
N PRO A 34 17.85 -4.14 1.98
CA PRO A 34 17.35 -5.31 2.69
C PRO A 34 18.44 -5.68 3.72
N PRO A 35 18.07 -6.07 4.95
CA PRO A 35 19.08 -6.49 5.92
C PRO A 35 19.95 -7.54 5.23
N THR A 36 21.23 -7.21 5.06
CA THR A 36 22.22 -8.08 4.44
C THR A 36 22.14 -9.42 5.15
N VAL A 37 21.48 -10.40 4.52
CA VAL A 37 21.48 -11.78 4.97
C VAL A 37 22.89 -12.25 4.69
N MET A 38 23.76 -12.14 5.70
CA MET A 38 25.13 -12.60 5.60
C MET A 38 25.08 -14.08 5.22
N THR A 39 25.53 -14.34 4.00
CA THR A 39 25.86 -15.63 3.43
C THR A 39 26.60 -16.49 4.46
N HIS A 40 26.26 -17.79 4.48
CA HIS A 40 26.67 -18.88 5.38
C HIS A 40 28.18 -19.02 5.68
N ALA A 41 28.83 -17.98 6.19
CA ALA A 41 30.10 -18.10 6.87
C ALA A 41 29.83 -18.81 8.19
N LYS A 42 30.56 -19.90 8.48
CA LYS A 42 30.56 -20.53 9.81
C LYS A 42 30.96 -19.47 10.83
N LEU A 43 29.97 -18.88 11.50
CA LEU A 43 30.18 -17.94 12.59
C LEU A 43 31.02 -18.61 13.67
N SER A 44 32.02 -17.90 14.19
CA SER A 44 32.73 -18.30 15.40
C SER A 44 31.74 -18.45 16.55
N PRO A 45 32.00 -19.34 17.53
CA PRO A 45 31.09 -19.56 18.65
C PRO A 45 30.74 -18.26 19.40
N GLU A 46 31.71 -17.37 19.63
CA GLU A 46 31.48 -16.06 20.27
C GLU A 46 30.58 -15.14 19.43
N ALA A 47 30.80 -15.07 18.11
CA ALA A 47 29.96 -14.25 17.22
C ALA A 47 28.52 -14.78 17.16
N ARG A 48 28.35 -16.11 17.27
CA ARG A 48 27.05 -16.75 17.31
C ARG A 48 26.30 -16.45 18.60
N GLU A 49 26.95 -16.56 19.77
CA GLU A 49 26.34 -16.21 21.05
C GLU A 49 25.89 -14.75 21.09
N ALA A 50 26.72 -13.84 20.56
CA ALA A 50 26.36 -12.42 20.42
C ALA A 50 25.14 -12.22 19.49
N GLU A 51 25.06 -12.94 18.38
CA GLU A 51 23.90 -12.89 17.47
C GLU A 51 22.64 -13.44 18.13
N ILE A 52 22.73 -14.57 18.84
CA ILE A 52 21.63 -15.17 19.61
C ILE A 52 21.12 -14.18 20.66
N ALA A 53 22.01 -13.56 21.44
CA ALA A 53 21.62 -12.58 22.46
C ALA A 53 20.90 -11.38 21.84
N ARG A 54 21.40 -10.86 20.71
CA ARG A 54 20.78 -9.77 19.97
C ARG A 54 19.39 -10.14 19.44
N LEU A 55 19.23 -11.34 18.86
CA LEU A 55 17.95 -11.81 18.32
C LEU A 55 16.92 -12.04 19.46
N ARG A 56 17.35 -12.58 20.60
CA ARG A 56 16.50 -12.74 21.79
C ARG A 56 16.03 -11.39 22.34
N GLN A 57 16.92 -10.39 22.37
CA GLN A 57 16.53 -9.02 22.75
C GLN A 57 15.46 -8.44 21.80
N LEU A 58 15.58 -8.69 20.49
CA LEU A 58 14.59 -8.25 19.50
C LEU A 58 13.23 -8.97 19.67
N LEU A 59 13.24 -10.24 20.09
CA LEU A 59 12.02 -11.04 20.29
C LEU A 59 11.32 -10.80 21.63
N PHE A 60 12.05 -10.46 22.71
CA PHE A 60 11.45 -10.27 24.04
C PHE A 60 10.35 -9.19 24.07
N GLN A 61 10.34 -8.30 23.08
CA GLN A 61 9.34 -7.24 22.97
C GLN A 61 8.05 -7.66 22.23
N ARG A 62 7.98 -8.85 21.61
CA ARG A 62 6.94 -9.14 20.61
C ARG A 62 6.50 -10.62 20.59
N VAL A 63 5.19 -10.86 20.67
CA VAL A 63 4.59 -12.20 20.54
C VAL A 63 4.02 -12.39 19.14
N THR A 64 4.39 -13.48 18.47
CA THR A 64 3.97 -13.78 17.08
C THR A 64 2.85 -14.83 17.07
N TYR A 65 1.73 -14.53 16.40
CA TYR A 65 0.63 -15.48 16.19
C TYR A 65 0.32 -15.65 14.68
N PRO A 66 0.47 -16.86 14.10
CA PRO A 66 0.17 -17.10 12.67
C PRO A 66 -1.25 -16.74 12.26
N LEU A 67 -2.21 -16.90 13.18
CA LEU A 67 -3.60 -16.50 12.97
C LEU A 67 -3.73 -14.98 12.78
N ARG A 68 -2.94 -14.18 13.50
CA ARG A 68 -2.96 -12.71 13.40
C ARG A 68 -2.52 -12.24 12.02
N LEU A 69 -1.52 -12.88 11.40
CA LEU A 69 -1.13 -12.55 10.02
C LEU A 69 -2.27 -12.74 9.03
N ARG A 70 -3.02 -13.85 9.11
CA ARG A 70 -4.18 -14.10 8.24
C ARG A 70 -5.32 -13.11 8.49
N GLN A 71 -5.53 -12.72 9.75
CA GLN A 71 -6.49 -11.68 10.12
C GLN A 71 -6.07 -10.34 9.50
N LEU A 72 -4.82 -9.92 9.66
CA LEU A 72 -4.29 -8.70 9.06
C LEU A 72 -4.41 -8.70 7.54
N ASP A 73 -4.10 -9.79 6.85
CA ASP A 73 -4.29 -9.90 5.40
C ASP A 73 -5.76 -9.72 4.99
N SER A 74 -6.70 -10.15 5.82
CA SER A 74 -8.13 -9.99 5.58
C SER A 74 -8.59 -8.56 5.88
N GLU A 75 -8.15 -7.98 6.99
CA GLU A 75 -8.40 -6.59 7.36
C GLU A 75 -7.84 -5.61 6.31
N ILE A 76 -6.64 -5.87 5.79
CA ILE A 76 -6.02 -5.11 4.70
C ILE A 76 -6.90 -5.16 3.43
N ARG A 77 -7.33 -6.36 3.02
CA ARG A 77 -8.20 -6.52 1.83
C ARG A 77 -9.53 -5.79 1.98
N ILE A 78 -10.12 -5.82 3.18
CA ILE A 78 -11.36 -5.09 3.49
C ILE A 78 -11.11 -3.57 3.43
N ALA A 79 -10.04 -3.07 4.06
CA ALA A 79 -9.70 -1.64 4.04
C ALA A 79 -9.43 -1.14 2.61
N GLU A 80 -8.73 -1.92 1.77
CA GLU A 80 -8.53 -1.59 0.36
C GLU A 80 -9.84 -1.55 -0.43
N ALA A 81 -10.77 -2.48 -0.16
CA ALA A 81 -12.10 -2.46 -0.78
C ALA A 81 -12.92 -1.25 -0.33
N GLU A 82 -12.84 -0.88 0.95
CA GLU A 82 -13.48 0.30 1.51
C GLU A 82 -12.95 1.59 0.84
N ILE A 83 -11.63 1.74 0.71
CA ILE A 83 -11.01 2.87 0.00
C ILE A 83 -11.52 2.95 -1.44
N ARG A 84 -11.51 1.84 -2.19
CA ARG A 84 -12.01 1.82 -3.58
C ARG A 84 -13.48 2.22 -3.68
N SER A 85 -14.30 1.77 -2.74
CA SER A 85 -15.72 2.13 -2.66
C SER A 85 -15.91 3.63 -2.40
N LEU A 86 -15.15 4.18 -1.44
CA LEU A 86 -15.18 5.60 -1.10
C LEU A 86 -14.64 6.48 -2.24
N ASP A 87 -13.55 6.06 -2.90
CA ASP A 87 -13.02 6.70 -4.10
C ASP A 87 -14.09 6.82 -5.19
N ARG A 88 -14.82 5.72 -5.44
CA ARG A 88 -15.92 5.72 -6.41
C ARG A 88 -17.02 6.71 -6.03
N ARG A 89 -17.47 6.70 -4.77
CA ARG A 89 -18.51 7.62 -4.26
C ARG A 89 -18.09 9.08 -4.38
N VAL A 90 -16.83 9.40 -4.03
CA VAL A 90 -16.28 10.75 -4.15
C VAL A 90 -16.31 11.20 -5.62
N ARG A 91 -15.87 10.36 -6.57
CA ARG A 91 -15.92 10.68 -8.00
C ARG A 91 -17.34 10.87 -8.52
N GLU A 92 -18.26 9.99 -8.12
CA GLU A 92 -19.68 10.11 -8.48
C GLU A 92 -20.27 11.43 -7.97
N HIS A 93 -20.04 11.76 -6.69
CA HIS A 93 -20.53 13.01 -6.09
C HIS A 93 -19.89 14.25 -6.72
N GLU A 94 -18.58 14.25 -7.00
CA GLU A 94 -17.89 15.36 -7.67
C GLU A 94 -18.36 15.58 -9.12
N SER A 95 -18.79 14.52 -9.80
CA SER A 95 -19.36 14.64 -11.15
C SER A 95 -20.75 15.28 -11.13
N ILE A 96 -21.54 15.01 -10.08
CA ILE A 96 -22.91 15.52 -9.89
C ILE A 96 -22.90 16.95 -9.33
N SER A 97 -21.91 17.32 -8.51
CA SER A 97 -21.88 18.63 -7.84
C SER A 97 -21.42 19.80 -8.71
N ARG A 98 -20.94 19.54 -9.94
CA ARG A 98 -20.42 20.61 -10.83
C ARG A 98 -21.45 21.63 -11.33
N PRO A 99 -22.75 21.31 -11.47
CA PRO A 99 -23.78 22.30 -11.76
C PRO A 99 -24.81 22.56 -10.63
N VAL A 100 -24.88 21.75 -9.56
CA VAL A 100 -25.93 21.87 -8.52
C VAL A 100 -25.33 21.91 -7.11
N THR A 101 -25.09 23.13 -6.63
CA THR A 101 -24.51 23.40 -5.30
C THR A 101 -25.59 23.36 -4.21
N SER A 102 -26.22 22.21 -3.97
CA SER A 102 -27.09 22.05 -2.80
C SER A 102 -26.28 21.64 -1.57
N HIS A 103 -26.46 22.38 -0.47
CA HIS A 103 -25.70 22.25 0.78
C HIS A 103 -25.58 20.82 1.35
N PRO A 104 -26.62 19.94 1.29
CA PRO A 104 -26.52 18.57 1.77
C PRO A 104 -25.50 17.69 1.02
N PHE A 105 -25.35 17.88 -0.29
CA PHE A 105 -24.42 17.09 -1.10
C PHE A 105 -22.95 17.42 -0.80
N LEU A 106 -22.65 18.67 -0.45
CA LEU A 106 -21.31 19.08 -0.04
C LEU A 106 -20.90 18.40 1.27
N ILE A 107 -21.82 18.35 2.24
CA ILE A 107 -21.60 17.68 3.54
C ILE A 107 -21.30 16.19 3.33
N GLU A 108 -22.07 15.52 2.47
CA GLU A 108 -21.83 14.10 2.16
C GLU A 108 -20.51 13.87 1.43
N LEU A 109 -20.15 14.74 0.48
CA LEU A 109 -18.87 14.68 -0.22
C LEU A 109 -17.70 14.82 0.75
N GLU A 110 -17.75 15.82 1.63
CA GLU A 110 -16.74 16.04 2.67
C GLU A 110 -16.67 14.85 3.64
N SER A 111 -17.82 14.33 4.07
CA SER A 111 -17.89 13.14 4.93
C SER A 111 -17.23 11.92 4.27
N ASN A 112 -17.51 11.68 2.98
CA ASN A 112 -16.90 10.59 2.23
C ASN A 112 -15.38 10.78 2.07
N LYS A 113 -14.90 12.02 1.85
CA LYS A 113 -13.47 12.34 1.80
C LYS A 113 -12.79 12.08 3.14
N MET A 114 -13.41 12.46 4.26
CA MET A 114 -12.87 12.20 5.60
C MET A 114 -12.84 10.71 5.93
N ARG A 115 -13.90 9.97 5.61
CA ARG A 115 -13.92 8.50 5.77
C ARG A 115 -12.84 7.83 4.94
N ARG A 116 -12.60 8.30 3.73
CA ARG A 116 -11.54 7.79 2.86
C ARG A 116 -10.17 8.01 3.49
N LEU A 117 -9.91 9.21 4.02
CA LEU A 117 -8.65 9.52 4.71
C LEU A 117 -8.43 8.57 5.90
N ALA A 118 -9.45 8.38 6.73
CA ALA A 118 -9.39 7.46 7.86
C ALA A 118 -9.14 6.01 7.43
N ALA A 119 -9.76 5.55 6.34
CA ALA A 119 -9.53 4.21 5.79
C ALA A 119 -8.10 4.03 5.28
N VAL A 120 -7.50 5.05 4.65
CA VAL A 120 -6.10 5.06 4.22
C VAL A 120 -5.15 4.96 5.42
N GLU A 121 -5.36 5.77 6.45
CA GLU A 121 -4.54 5.72 7.66
C GLU A 121 -4.63 4.36 8.36
N ARG A 122 -5.84 3.79 8.42
CA ARG A 122 -6.06 2.44 8.93
C ARG A 122 -5.29 1.40 8.12
N LEU A 123 -5.35 1.46 6.79
CA LEU A 123 -4.62 0.56 5.91
C LEU A 123 -3.10 0.62 6.16
N ASP A 124 -2.56 1.82 6.31
CA ASP A 124 -1.12 2.01 6.59
C ASP A 124 -0.73 1.45 7.96
N SER A 125 -1.58 1.62 8.97
CA SER A 125 -1.40 1.00 10.28
C SER A 125 -1.33 -0.53 10.17
N LEU A 126 -2.30 -1.15 9.48
CA LEU A 126 -2.36 -2.60 9.29
C LEU A 126 -1.14 -3.14 8.52
N LYS A 127 -0.70 -2.42 7.48
CA LYS A 127 0.50 -2.79 6.71
C LYS A 127 1.76 -2.72 7.57
N ARG A 128 1.90 -1.71 8.42
CA ARG A 128 3.01 -1.62 9.38
C ARG A 128 2.98 -2.78 10.37
N GLU A 129 1.82 -3.08 10.96
CA GLU A 129 1.68 -4.21 11.89
C GLU A 129 2.05 -5.54 11.24
N ARG A 130 1.56 -5.78 10.02
CA ARG A 130 1.91 -6.98 9.24
C ARG A 130 3.40 -7.08 8.98
N LEU A 131 4.04 -5.98 8.59
CA LEU A 131 5.49 -5.95 8.34
C LEU A 131 6.29 -6.31 9.59
N LEU A 132 5.90 -5.78 10.75
CA LEU A 132 6.53 -6.10 12.04
C LEU A 132 6.42 -7.60 12.36
N LEU A 133 5.24 -8.20 12.15
CA LEU A 133 5.06 -9.63 12.39
C LEU A 133 5.88 -10.51 11.43
N VAL A 134 5.99 -10.12 10.16
CA VAL A 134 6.83 -10.85 9.19
C VAL A 134 8.31 -10.77 9.57
N GLN A 135 8.80 -9.61 10.00
CA GLN A 135 10.17 -9.45 10.49
C GLN A 135 10.44 -10.32 11.72
N ASN A 136 9.51 -10.35 12.68
CA ASN A 136 9.65 -11.20 13.87
C ASN A 136 9.77 -12.67 13.50
N TYR A 137 8.94 -13.16 12.56
CA TYR A 137 9.01 -14.54 12.10
C TYR A 137 10.39 -14.89 11.50
N GLN A 138 10.98 -13.99 10.72
CA GLN A 138 12.32 -14.18 10.17
C GLN A 138 13.40 -14.23 11.26
N ILE A 139 13.29 -13.36 12.28
CA ILE A 139 14.19 -13.32 13.44
C ILE A 139 14.09 -14.63 14.24
N GLU A 140 12.88 -15.12 14.54
CA GLU A 140 12.67 -16.39 15.23
C GLU A 140 13.26 -17.57 14.46
N ARG A 141 13.04 -17.60 13.14
CA ARG A 141 13.59 -18.66 12.30
C ARG A 141 15.13 -18.66 12.36
N ARG A 142 15.74 -17.48 12.23
CA ARG A 142 17.20 -17.33 12.32
C ARG A 142 17.73 -17.77 13.68
N LEU A 143 17.04 -17.40 14.76
CA LEU A 143 17.41 -17.82 16.11
C LEU A 143 17.41 -19.35 16.24
N ARG A 144 16.34 -20.02 15.78
CA ARG A 144 16.24 -21.49 15.80
C ARG A 144 17.34 -22.16 14.98
N GLU A 145 17.68 -21.61 13.82
CA GLU A 145 18.78 -22.12 12.98
C GLU A 145 20.13 -22.02 13.70
N LEU A 146 20.38 -20.94 14.46
CA LEU A 146 21.61 -20.78 15.24
C LEU A 146 21.65 -21.71 16.47
N GLU A 147 20.52 -21.90 17.14
CA GLU A 147 20.40 -22.81 18.29
C GLU A 147 20.62 -24.27 17.89
N GLN A 148 20.08 -24.70 16.74
CA GLN A 148 20.28 -26.07 16.20
C GLN A 148 21.72 -26.36 15.76
N GLN A 149 22.51 -25.31 15.49
CA GLN A 149 23.92 -25.43 15.13
C GLN A 149 24.83 -25.49 16.37
N SER A 150 24.29 -25.32 17.58
CA SER A 150 25.02 -25.49 18.83
C SER A 150 25.12 -26.99 19.18
N PRO A 151 26.34 -27.54 19.38
CA PRO A 151 26.52 -28.91 19.86
C PRO A 151 26.08 -29.07 21.32
#